data_AF-A0A2V9QB82-F1
#
_entry.id   AF-A0A2V9QB82-F1
#
_cell.length_a   1.000
_cell.length_b   1.000
_cell.length_c   1.000
_cell.angle_alpha   90.00
_cell.angle_beta   90.00
_cell.angle_gamma   90.00
#
_symmetry.space_group_name_H-M   'P 1'
#
loop_
_entity.id
_entity.type
_entity.pdbx_description
1 polymer ?
#
loop_
_entity_poly.entity_id
_entity_poly.type
_entity_poly.pdbx_seq_one_letter_code
_entity_poly.pdbx_strand_id
1 'polypeptide(L)'
;KSGSLQPWQSGIRELAQDTNVFCKLSGLVTEADWENWKSSDFEPYLDVALESFGKDRLMIGSDWPVCTVAGSYSQVMGIVVEYLG
;
A
#
# COMPACT_ATOMS: atom_id res chain seq x y z
N LYS A 1 6.02 10.37 -9.50
CA LYS A 1 6.41 9.05 -10.09
C LYS A 1 5.23 8.53 -10.92
N SER A 2 5.45 7.81 -12.03
CA SER A 2 4.35 7.30 -12.89
C SER A 2 3.62 6.15 -12.18
N GLY A 3 2.32 6.29 -11.90
CA GLY A 3 1.47 5.27 -11.25
C GLY A 3 1.16 4.04 -12.10
N SER A 4 2.16 3.48 -12.79
CA SER A 4 2.00 2.24 -13.56
C SER A 4 1.95 1.05 -12.59
N LEU A 5 0.87 0.26 -12.66
CA LEU A 5 0.71 -0.98 -11.89
C LEU A 5 1.63 -2.10 -12.36
N GLN A 6 1.98 -2.11 -13.65
CA GLN A 6 2.92 -3.09 -14.21
C GLN A 6 4.33 -2.50 -14.21
N PRO A 7 5.37 -3.30 -13.90
CA PRO A 7 5.35 -4.74 -13.66
C PRO A 7 5.07 -5.15 -12.20
N TRP A 8 4.87 -4.19 -11.29
CA TRP A 8 4.73 -4.42 -9.85
C TRP A 8 3.64 -5.45 -9.50
N GLN A 9 2.46 -5.34 -10.12
CA GLN A 9 1.33 -6.24 -9.88
C GLN A 9 1.67 -7.70 -10.18
N SER A 10 2.42 -7.96 -11.25
CA SER A 10 2.82 -9.33 -11.62
C SER A 10 3.77 -9.91 -10.57
N GLY A 11 4.75 -9.13 -10.11
CA GLY A 11 5.68 -9.57 -9.06
C GLY A 11 4.99 -9.79 -7.71
N ILE A 12 4.01 -8.96 -7.35
CA ILE A 12 3.21 -9.15 -6.12
C ILE A 12 2.42 -10.45 -6.16
N ARG A 13 1.75 -10.75 -7.29
CA ARG A 13 1.00 -11.98 -7.46
C ARG A 13 1.89 -13.23 -7.40
N GLU A 14 3.10 -13.14 -7.95
CA GLU A 14 4.09 -14.21 -7.88
C GLU A 14 4.53 -14.46 -6.43
N LEU A 15 4.95 -13.42 -5.70
CA LEU A 15 5.34 -13.53 -4.29
C LEU A 15 4.21 -14.06 -3.40
N ALA A 16 2.96 -13.71 -3.71
CA ALA A 16 1.81 -14.14 -2.93
C ALA A 16 1.49 -15.65 -3.05
N GLN A 17 2.05 -16.34 -4.04
CA GLN A 17 1.92 -17.80 -4.18
C GLN A 17 2.57 -18.56 -3.02
N ASP A 18 3.61 -17.98 -2.40
CA ASP A 18 4.27 -18.56 -1.25
C ASP A 18 3.48 -18.25 0.04
N THR A 19 2.90 -19.30 0.62
CA THR A 19 2.02 -19.18 1.81
C THR A 19 2.73 -18.67 3.06
N ASN A 20 4.07 -18.78 3.12
CA ASN A 20 4.90 -18.23 4.19
C ASN A 20 5.29 -16.76 3.98
N VAL A 21 4.87 -16.13 2.88
CA VAL A 21 5.12 -14.72 2.60
C VAL A 21 3.90 -13.88 3.01
N PHE A 22 4.19 -12.80 3.73
CA PHE A 22 3.23 -11.83 4.23
C PHE A 22 3.53 -10.46 3.61
N CYS A 23 2.52 -9.61 3.49
CA CYS A 23 2.68 -8.28 2.92
C CYS A 23 2.27 -7.19 3.92
N LYS A 24 3.03 -6.11 3.95
CA LYS A 24 2.78 -4.94 4.78
C LYS A 24 2.28 -3.79 3.91
N LEU A 25 1.11 -3.26 4.26
CA LEU A 25 0.54 -2.05 3.69
C LEU A 25 1.15 -0.85 4.42
N SER A 26 2.30 -0.37 3.93
CA SER A 26 3.06 0.74 4.51
C SER A 26 3.89 1.47 3.44
N GLY A 27 4.31 2.70 3.71
CA GLY A 27 5.22 3.45 2.83
C GLY A 27 4.60 3.87 1.49
N LEU A 28 3.27 3.86 1.37
CA LEU A 28 2.57 4.17 0.12
C LEU A 28 2.80 5.62 -0.33
N VAL A 29 2.60 6.58 0.59
CA VAL A 29 2.67 8.02 0.27
C VAL A 29 4.08 8.49 -0.09
N THR A 30 5.12 7.82 0.42
CA THR A 30 6.52 8.17 0.14
C THR A 30 6.96 7.70 -1.25
N GLU A 31 6.21 6.77 -1.86
CA GLU A 31 6.41 6.33 -3.24
C GLU A 31 5.54 7.11 -4.25
N ALA A 32 4.62 7.96 -3.79
CA ALA A 32 3.74 8.77 -4.62
C ALA A 32 4.34 10.15 -4.97
N ASP A 33 3.51 11.01 -5.56
CA ASP A 33 3.79 12.45 -5.62
C ASP A 33 3.50 13.06 -4.24
N TRP A 34 4.55 13.45 -3.52
CA TRP A 34 4.46 13.91 -2.12
C TRP A 34 3.56 15.12 -1.93
N GLU A 35 3.37 15.94 -2.96
CA GLU A 35 2.60 17.18 -2.86
C GLU A 35 1.13 16.98 -3.27
N ASN A 36 0.82 15.98 -4.09
CA ASN A 36 -0.46 15.89 -4.81
C ASN A 36 -1.17 14.53 -4.74
N TRP A 37 -0.67 13.58 -3.94
CA TRP A 37 -1.34 12.30 -3.79
C TRP A 37 -2.73 12.46 -3.16
N LYS A 38 -3.62 11.53 -3.48
CA LYS A 38 -4.97 11.39 -2.91
C LYS A 38 -5.22 9.92 -2.59
N SER A 39 -6.05 9.62 -1.60
CA SER A 39 -6.28 8.25 -1.12
C SER A 39 -6.65 7.27 -2.25
N SER A 40 -7.43 7.74 -3.24
CA SER A 40 -7.83 6.97 -4.42
C SER A 40 -6.67 6.51 -5.30
N ASP A 41 -5.51 7.17 -5.23
CA ASP A 41 -4.33 6.78 -6.01
C ASP A 41 -3.76 5.44 -5.52
N PHE A 42 -4.08 5.03 -4.29
CA PHE A 42 -3.57 3.81 -3.67
C PHE A 42 -4.52 2.62 -3.76
N GLU A 43 -5.82 2.85 -4.03
CA GLU A 43 -6.83 1.79 -4.16
C GLU A 43 -6.39 0.66 -5.09
N PRO A 44 -5.84 0.91 -6.30
CA PRO A 44 -5.44 -0.18 -7.19
C PRO A 44 -4.31 -1.05 -6.64
N TYR A 45 -3.46 -0.49 -5.77
CA TYR A 45 -2.38 -1.21 -5.12
C TYR A 45 -2.91 -2.01 -3.90
N LEU A 46 -3.85 -1.43 -3.17
CA LEU A 46 -4.54 -2.10 -2.06
C LEU A 46 -5.36 -3.29 -2.56
N ASP A 47 -6.08 -3.13 -3.68
CA ASP A 47 -6.83 -4.20 -4.35
C ASP A 47 -5.91 -5.37 -4.70
N VAL A 48 -4.79 -5.10 -5.37
CA VAL A 48 -3.83 -6.14 -5.73
C VAL A 48 -3.27 -6.85 -4.51
N ALA A 49 -2.92 -6.11 -3.45
CA ALA A 49 -2.40 -6.71 -2.22
C ALA A 49 -3.45 -7.59 -1.52
N LEU A 50 -4.69 -7.10 -1.43
CA LEU A 50 -5.82 -7.80 -0.81
C LEU A 50 -6.20 -9.06 -1.60
N GLU A 51 -6.37 -8.95 -2.92
CA GLU A 51 -6.65 -10.07 -3.81
C GLU A 51 -5.56 -11.15 -3.78
N SER A 52 -4.29 -10.75 -3.68
CA SER A 52 -3.16 -11.67 -3.78
C SER A 52 -2.85 -12.36 -2.45
N PHE A 53 -2.75 -11.60 -1.35
CA PHE A 53 -2.34 -12.15 -0.06
C PHE A 53 -3.51 -12.65 0.78
N GLY A 54 -4.70 -12.04 0.63
CA GLY A 54 -5.82 -12.20 1.54
C GLY A 54 -5.57 -11.49 2.88
N LYS A 55 -6.66 -11.21 3.60
CA LYS A 55 -6.63 -10.44 4.86
C LYS A 55 -5.71 -11.03 5.94
N ASP A 56 -5.59 -12.36 5.99
CA ASP A 56 -4.85 -13.05 7.06
C ASP A 56 -3.32 -12.94 6.89
N ARG A 57 -2.85 -12.52 5.70
CA ARG A 57 -1.43 -12.31 5.39
C ARG A 57 -1.07 -10.84 5.18
N LEU A 58 -1.96 -9.94 5.54
CA LEU A 58 -1.76 -8.49 5.47
C LEU A 58 -1.59 -7.87 6.85
N MET A 59 -0.70 -6.88 6.92
CA MET A 59 -0.48 -6.05 8.12
C MET A 59 -0.38 -4.58 7.73
N ILE A 60 -0.93 -3.69 8.55
CA ILE A 60 -0.91 -2.24 8.31
C ILE A 60 0.31 -1.64 9.04
N GLY A 61 0.99 -0.67 8.42
CA GLY A 61 1.98 0.14 9.11
C GLY A 61 2.07 1.55 8.54
N SER A 62 2.28 2.54 9.42
CA SER A 62 2.36 3.95 9.00
C SER A 62 3.66 4.31 8.29
N ASP A 63 4.73 3.53 8.51
CA ASP A 63 6.11 3.90 8.13
C ASP A 63 6.61 5.18 8.83
N TRP A 64 6.08 5.49 10.01
CA TRP A 64 6.58 6.60 10.83
C TRP A 64 8.01 6.30 11.33
N PRO A 65 8.92 7.30 11.35
CA PRO A 65 8.71 8.71 11.03
C PRO A 65 8.86 9.07 9.54
N VAL A 66 9.30 8.15 8.69
CA VAL A 66 9.61 8.43 7.28
C VAL A 66 8.39 8.99 6.54
N CYS A 67 7.19 8.50 6.85
CA CYS A 67 5.94 8.96 6.25
C CYS A 67 5.73 10.49 6.32
N THR A 68 6.34 11.18 7.30
CA THR A 68 6.15 12.62 7.52
C THR A 68 6.70 13.51 6.39
N VAL A 69 7.47 12.95 5.46
CA VAL A 69 7.91 13.68 4.25
C VAL A 69 6.78 13.87 3.23
N ALA A 70 5.71 13.07 3.31
CA ALA A 70 4.60 13.08 2.37
C ALA A 70 3.22 13.14 3.03
N GLY A 71 3.08 12.85 4.33
CA GLY A 71 1.81 12.96 5.04
C GLY A 71 1.91 12.77 6.55
N SER A 72 0.94 13.29 7.29
CA SER A 72 0.84 13.02 8.73
C SER A 72 0.49 11.57 9.03
N TYR A 73 0.81 11.09 10.23
CA TYR A 73 0.49 9.73 10.67
C TYR A 73 -1.00 9.38 10.46
N SER A 74 -1.91 10.30 10.81
CA SER A 74 -3.36 10.11 10.67
C SER A 74 -3.79 10.01 9.21
N GLN A 75 -3.23 10.84 8.33
CA GLN A 75 -3.50 10.78 6.89
C GLN A 75 -3.06 9.45 6.29
N VAL A 76 -1.85 8.98 6.65
CA VAL A 76 -1.28 7.75 6.09
C VAL A 76 -2.03 6.51 6.59
N MET A 77 -2.36 6.45 7.89
CA MET A 77 -3.18 5.37 8.41
C MET A 77 -4.60 5.40 7.85
N GLY A 78 -5.15 6.59 7.64
CA GLY A 78 -6.48 6.81 7.06
C GLY A 78 -6.65 6.12 5.70
N ILE A 79 -5.64 6.17 4.83
CA ILE A 79 -5.67 5.51 3.51
C ILE A 79 -6.09 4.03 3.61
N VAL A 80 -5.46 3.28 4.52
CA VAL A 80 -5.68 1.83 4.63
C VAL A 80 -6.90 1.53 5.49
N VAL A 81 -7.14 2.30 6.56
CA VAL A 81 -8.29 2.08 7.45
C VAL A 81 -9.60 2.40 6.73
N GLU A 82 -9.69 3.51 6.01
CA GLU A 82 -10.89 3.90 5.27
C GLU A 82 -11.19 2.94 4.12
N TYR A 83 -10.14 2.41 3.46
CA TYR A 83 -10.28 1.39 2.42
C TYR A 83 -10.89 0.08 2.94
N LEU A 84 -10.57 -0.32 4.17
CA LEU A 84 -11.05 -1.57 4.77
C LEU A 84 -12.45 -1.47 5.39
N GLY A 85 -12.96 -0.25 5.66
CA GLY A 85 -14.25 0.01 6.32
C GLY A 85 -14.21 -0.14 7.83
#